data_AF-A0A383EX76-F1
#
_entry.id   AF-A0A383EX76-F1
#
_cell.length_a   1.000
_cell.length_b   1.000
_cell.length_c   1.000
_cell.angle_alpha   90.00
_cell.angle_beta   90.00
_cell.angle_gamma   90.00
#
_symmetry.space_group_name_H-M   'P 1'
#
loop_
_entity.id
_entity.type
_entity.pdbx_description
1 polymer ?
#
loop_
_entity_poly.entity_id
_entity_poly.type
_entity_poly.pdbx_seq_one_letter_code
_entity_poly.pdbx_strand_id
1 'polypeptide(L)'
;MAEEGIQFFNRYTGKVETEVVYGEKWLRFILFNPFGKIALHTVAKRAWFSRWYGWRMSGFASKSRVKPFIETYGIAEEEHVK
;
A
#
# COMPACT_ATOMS: atom_id res chain seq x y z
N MET A 1 -19.35 -3.63 -5.95
CA MET A 1 -18.02 -4.10 -5.52
C MET A 1 -17.05 -3.53 -6.54
N ALA A 2 -16.26 -2.52 -6.17
CA ALA A 2 -15.35 -1.90 -7.11
C ALA A 2 -14.14 -2.82 -7.26
N GLU A 3 -13.81 -3.20 -8.50
CA GLU A 3 -12.61 -3.97 -8.86
C GLU A 3 -11.40 -3.45 -8.04
N GLU A 4 -10.64 -4.37 -7.44
CA GLU A 4 -9.36 -4.06 -6.79
C GLU A 4 -8.31 -3.86 -7.91
N GLY A 5 -7.47 -2.84 -7.78
CA GLY A 5 -6.44 -2.48 -8.74
C GLY A 5 -6.85 -1.43 -9.78
N ILE A 6 -5.87 -0.99 -10.56
CA ILE A 6 -6.03 -0.05 -11.66
C ILE A 6 -5.89 -0.83 -12.98
N GLN A 7 -6.91 -0.78 -13.83
CA GLN A 7 -6.81 -1.38 -15.17
C GLN A 7 -6.01 -0.46 -16.09
N PHE A 8 -5.05 -1.04 -16.79
CA PHE A 8 -4.25 -0.34 -17.79
C PHE A 8 -4.06 -1.22 -19.02
N PHE A 9 -3.86 -0.61 -20.18
CA PHE A 9 -3.53 -1.34 -21.40
C PHE A 9 -2.01 -1.53 -21.50
N ASN A 10 -1.55 -2.76 -21.34
CA ASN A 10 -0.14 -3.11 -21.49
C ASN A 10 0.20 -3.21 -22.98
N ARG A 11 1.00 -2.26 -23.48
CA ARG A 11 1.41 -2.18 -24.89
C ARG A 11 2.34 -3.32 -25.31
N TYR A 12 3.09 -3.91 -24.38
CA TYR A 12 4.04 -4.99 -24.67
C TYR A 12 3.33 -6.34 -24.86
N THR A 13 2.24 -6.56 -24.12
CA THR A 13 1.45 -7.81 -24.19
C THR A 13 0.19 -7.66 -25.04
N GLY A 14 -0.21 -6.42 -25.35
CA GLY A 14 -1.43 -6.11 -26.12
C GLY A 14 -2.72 -6.37 -25.35
N LYS A 15 -2.68 -6.44 -24.01
CA LYS A 15 -3.81 -6.82 -23.15
C LYS A 15 -4.14 -5.73 -22.14
N VAL A 16 -5.39 -5.72 -21.69
CA VAL A 16 -5.77 -4.98 -20.48
C VAL A 16 -5.33 -5.81 -19.28
N GLU A 17 -4.50 -5.21 -18.44
CA GLU A 17 -3.94 -5.81 -17.23
C GLU A 17 -4.35 -4.97 -16.02
N THR A 18 -4.36 -5.59 -14.84
CA THR A 18 -4.73 -4.94 -13.58
C THR A 18 -3.49 -4.78 -12.72
N GLU A 19 -3.12 -3.53 -12.42
CA GLU A 19 -2.04 -3.21 -11.50
C GLU A 19 -2.56 -3.23 -10.06
N VAL A 20 -1.90 -4.01 -9.19
CA VAL A 20 -2.21 -4.06 -7.77
C VAL A 20 -1.60 -2.85 -7.07
N VAL A 21 -2.43 -2.00 -6.47
CA VAL A 21 -1.95 -0.76 -5.83
C VAL A 21 -1.62 -1.00 -4.36
N TYR A 22 -0.39 -0.62 -3.97
CA TYR A 22 0.01 -0.73 -2.58
C TYR A 22 -0.89 0.11 -1.65
N GLY A 23 -1.49 -0.56 -0.67
CA GLY A 23 -2.33 0.10 0.33
C GLY A 23 -3.64 0.65 -0.21
N GLU A 24 -4.11 0.17 -1.37
CA GLU A 24 -5.33 0.64 -2.03
C GLU A 24 -6.54 0.69 -1.08
N LYS A 25 -6.74 -0.34 -0.26
CA LYS A 25 -7.83 -0.42 0.70
C LYS A 25 -7.79 0.73 1.71
N TRP A 26 -6.60 1.06 2.21
CA TRP A 26 -6.39 2.19 3.11
C TRP A 26 -6.60 3.53 2.42
N LEU A 27 -6.09 3.68 1.20
CA LEU A 27 -6.29 4.89 0.39
C LEU A 27 -7.77 5.10 0.09
N ARG A 28 -8.48 4.07 -0.34
CA ARG A 28 -9.91 4.11 -0.61
C ARG A 28 -10.72 4.47 0.63
N PHE A 29 -10.38 3.88 1.77
CA PHE A 29 -11.01 4.22 3.04
C PHE A 29 -10.80 5.70 3.39
N ILE A 30 -9.55 6.17 3.40
CA ILE A 30 -9.22 7.55 3.79
C ILE A 30 -9.85 8.58 2.85
N LEU A 31 -9.85 8.31 1.54
CA LEU A 31 -10.28 9.28 0.52
C LEU A 31 -11.81 9.26 0.28
N PHE A 32 -12.43 8.08 0.25
CA PHE A 32 -13.82 7.92 -0.19
C PHE A 32 -14.81 7.55 0.93
N ASN A 33 -14.35 7.24 2.15
CA ASN A 33 -15.24 6.96 3.28
C ASN A 33 -15.34 8.17 4.24
N PRO A 34 -16.55 8.59 4.67
CA PRO A 34 -16.73 9.64 5.68
C PRO A 34 -15.94 9.41 6.96
N PHE A 35 -15.88 8.17 7.47
CA PHE A 35 -15.10 7.82 8.64
C PHE A 35 -13.59 7.91 8.39
N GLY A 36 -13.14 7.55 7.18
CA GLY A 36 -11.74 7.70 6.78
C GLY A 36 -11.31 9.16 6.72
N LYS A 37 -12.18 10.05 6.24
CA LYS A 37 -11.94 11.51 6.27
C LYS A 37 -11.82 12.03 7.71
N ILE A 38 -12.66 11.56 8.63
CA ILE A 38 -12.53 11.92 10.06
C ILE A 38 -11.16 11.47 10.59
N ALA A 39 -10.80 10.19 10.41
CA ALA A 39 -9.51 9.63 10.85
C ALA A 39 -8.31 10.38 10.25
N LEU A 40 -8.40 10.79 8.98
CA LEU A 40 -7.39 11.60 8.32
C LEU A 40 -7.15 12.94 9.04
N HIS A 41 -8.22 13.66 9.35
CA HIS A 41 -8.16 15.00 9.93
C HIS A 41 -7.86 14.99 11.43
N THR A 42 -8.23 13.93 12.15
CA THR A 42 -7.99 13.81 13.60
C THR A 42 -6.63 13.20 13.91
N VAL A 43 -6.20 12.19 13.14
CA VAL A 43 -5.01 11.38 13.45
C VAL A 43 -3.93 11.51 12.38
N ALA A 44 -4.20 11.12 11.14
CA ALA A 44 -3.13 10.90 10.15
C ALA A 44 -2.36 12.18 9.79
N LYS A 45 -3.00 13.35 9.86
CA LYS A 45 -2.36 14.66 9.62
C LYS A 45 -1.55 15.20 10.81
N ARG A 46 -1.50 14.49 11.94
CA ARG A 46 -0.85 15.00 13.17
C ARG A 46 0.61 14.58 13.24
N ALA A 47 1.48 15.52 13.61
CA ALA A 47 2.91 15.29 13.75
C ALA A 47 3.25 14.17 14.76
N TRP A 48 2.48 14.06 15.85
CA TRP A 48 2.68 12.98 16.83
C TRP A 48 2.46 11.59 16.21
N PHE A 49 1.47 11.46 15.31
CA PHE A 49 1.16 10.20 14.65
C PHE A 49 2.28 9.80 13.69
N SER A 50 2.77 10.74 12.88
CA SER A 50 3.91 10.50 11.98
C SER A 50 5.15 10.04 12.76
N ARG A 51 5.44 10.66 13.90
CA ARG A 51 6.59 10.28 14.76
C ARG A 51 6.42 8.88 15.34
N TRP A 52 5.24 8.59 15.90
CA TRP A 52 4.94 7.28 16.47
C TRP A 52 5.01 6.16 15.42
N TYR A 53 4.39 6.37 14.26
CA TYR A 53 4.38 5.38 13.18
C TYR A 53 5.79 5.16 12.60
N GLY A 54 6.55 6.25 12.41
CA GLY A 54 7.94 6.18 11.99
C GLY A 54 8.81 5.40 12.97
N TRP A 55 8.69 5.68 14.26
CA TRP A 55 9.39 4.91 15.30
C TRP A 55 9.03 3.42 15.26
N ARG A 56 7.73 3.09 15.14
CA ARG A 56 7.28 1.70 15.00
C ARG A 56 7.89 1.01 13.77
N MET A 57 8.04 1.72 12.65
CA MET A 57 8.64 1.19 11.43
C MET A 57 10.17 1.05 11.50
N SER A 58 10.83 1.82 12.36
CA SER A 58 12.28 1.74 12.58
C SER A 58 12.72 0.53 13.42
N GLY A 59 11.79 -0.14 14.10
CA GLY A 59 12.10 -1.32 14.92
C GLY A 59 12.35 -2.59 14.11
N PHE A 60 13.15 -3.51 14.64
CA PHE A 60 13.48 -4.80 14.00
C PHE A 60 12.25 -5.63 13.60
N ALA A 61 11.15 -5.51 14.35
CA ALA A 61 9.90 -6.20 14.07
C ALA A 61 9.29 -5.83 12.70
N SER A 62 9.63 -4.67 12.11
CA SER A 62 9.12 -4.26 10.80
C SER A 62 9.59 -5.19 9.67
N LYS A 63 10.72 -5.89 9.84
CA LYS A 63 11.25 -6.87 8.88
C LYS A 63 10.25 -7.96 8.53
N SER A 64 9.42 -8.37 9.49
CA SER A 64 8.37 -9.38 9.26
C SER A 64 7.31 -8.97 8.23
N ARG A 65 7.24 -7.68 7.86
CA ARG A 65 6.30 -7.14 6.87
C ARG A 65 6.80 -7.29 5.43
N VAL A 66 8.09 -7.57 5.23
CA VAL A 66 8.70 -7.68 3.90
C VAL A 66 8.22 -8.93 3.17
N LYS A 67 8.22 -10.09 3.84
CA LYS A 67 7.78 -11.35 3.23
C LYS A 67 6.32 -11.29 2.74
N PRO A 68 5.33 -10.88 3.56
CA PRO A 68 3.96 -10.71 3.08
C PRO A 68 3.84 -9.70 1.94
N PHE A 69 4.67 -8.65 1.93
CA PHE A 69 4.69 -7.68 0.84
C PHE A 69 5.13 -8.33 -0.48
N ILE A 70 6.26 -9.04 -0.48
CA ILE A 70 6.73 -9.76 -1.67
C ILE A 70 5.69 -10.75 -2.18
N GLU A 71 5.11 -11.56 -1.29
CA GLU A 71 4.06 -12.53 -1.63
C GLU A 71 2.80 -11.88 -2.20
N THR A 72 2.37 -10.75 -1.63
CA THR A 72 1.13 -10.05 -2.06
C THR A 72 1.30 -9.39 -3.43
N TYR A 73 2.48 -8.85 -3.73
CA TYR A 73 2.73 -8.09 -4.96
C TYR A 73 3.51 -8.88 -6.02
N GLY A 74 3.81 -10.17 -5.77
CA GLY A 74 4.50 -11.04 -6.73
C GLY A 74 5.87 -10.52 -7.15
N ILE A 75 6.59 -9.87 -6.24
CA ILE A 75 7.88 -9.24 -6.54
C ILE A 75 8.93 -10.33 -6.73
N ALA A 76 9.66 -10.28 -7.85
CA ALA A 76 10.74 -11.21 -8.13
C ALA A 76 11.92 -10.96 -7.18
N GLU A 77 12.12 -11.81 -6.17
CA GLU A 77 13.24 -11.68 -5.22
C GLU A 77 14.60 -11.78 -5.91
N GLU A 78 14.67 -12.53 -7.00
CA GLU A 78 15.85 -12.77 -7.83
C GLU A 78 16.41 -11.51 -8.53
N GLU A 79 15.61 -10.47 -8.73
CA GLU A 79 16.11 -9.19 -9.28
C GLU A 79 16.90 -8.37 -8.23
N HIS A 80 16.83 -8.76 -6.95
CA HIS A 80 17.35 -7.98 -5.83
C HIS A 80 18.45 -8.65 -5.01
N VAL A 81 18.85 -9.88 -5.38
CA VAL A 81 20.03 -10.54 -4.80
C VAL A 81 21.27 -10.10 -5.59
N LYS A 82 22.12 -9.28 -4.97
CA LYS A 82 23.49 -9.03 -5.43
C LYS A 82 24.44 -10.05 -4.82
#